data_AF-A0A9W6I3X3-F1
#
_entry.id   AF-A0A9W6I3X3-F1
#
_cell.length_a   1.000
_cell.length_b   1.000
_cell.length_c   1.000
_cell.angle_alpha   90.00
_cell.angle_beta   90.00
_cell.angle_gamma   90.00
#
_symmetry.space_group_name_H-M   'P 1'
#
loop_
_entity.id
_entity.type
_entity.pdbx_description
1 polymer ?
#
loop_
_entity_poly.entity_id
_entity_poly.type
_entity_poly.pdbx_seq_one_letter_code
_entity_poly.pdbx_strand_id
1 'polypeptide(L)'
;MVPIGTFLTIVLVILLLFLLAGAAGVYLLVKVGKKATKKARKVTGRVASHMAAMSPGDAGESERMRLDLRREVSLTRQAVDQALRDGWGLGDLPQLVAEIGAHAEQLDGQLALYAQHSRTSAYVDHASMNRLREHHAKLTTSCARIRADLLSDQMAHSATGIDDIQSRTDLEIEARRHAPDPLDEIDELYRRTEIHRSHRDDHR
;
A
#
# COMPACT_ATOMS: atom_id res chain seq x y z
N MET A 1 -65.35 -29.13 -8.35
CA MET A 1 -64.31 -30.17 -8.18
C MET A 1 -63.13 -29.75 -9.04
N VAL A 2 -61.96 -29.49 -8.46
CA VAL A 2 -60.78 -29.09 -9.23
C VAL A 2 -60.36 -30.28 -10.11
N PRO A 3 -60.18 -30.10 -11.43
CA PRO A 3 -59.73 -31.20 -12.28
C PRO A 3 -58.41 -31.77 -11.74
N ILE A 4 -58.31 -33.10 -11.68
CA ILE A 4 -57.11 -33.81 -11.17
C ILE A 4 -55.83 -33.32 -11.85
N GLY A 5 -55.90 -32.94 -13.13
CA GLY A 5 -54.78 -32.33 -13.86
C GLY A 5 -54.29 -31.02 -13.26
N THR A 6 -55.21 -30.14 -12.82
CA THR A 6 -54.87 -28.87 -12.14
C THR A 6 -54.25 -29.09 -10.77
N PHE A 7 -54.70 -30.11 -10.03
CA PHE A 7 -54.08 -30.46 -8.74
C PHE A 7 -52.64 -30.95 -8.95
N LEU A 8 -52.42 -31.82 -9.95
CA LEU A 8 -51.11 -32.36 -10.26
C LEU A 8 -50.13 -31.25 -10.73
N THR A 9 -50.59 -30.30 -11.55
CA THR A 9 -49.75 -29.18 -12.00
C THR A 9 -49.37 -28.24 -10.86
N ILE A 10 -50.28 -27.95 -9.93
CA ILE A 10 -49.98 -27.13 -8.75
C ILE A 10 -48.90 -27.79 -7.88
N VAL A 11 -49.01 -29.10 -7.63
CA VAL A 11 -48.01 -29.85 -6.85
C VAL A 11 -46.64 -29.85 -7.56
N LEU A 12 -46.63 -30.04 -8.89
CA LEU A 12 -45.40 -30.02 -9.68
C LEU A 12 -44.71 -28.66 -9.63
N VAL A 13 -45.46 -27.56 -9.76
CA VAL A 13 -44.93 -26.20 -9.71
C VAL A 13 -44.35 -25.90 -8.33
N ILE A 14 -45.04 -26.29 -7.25
CA ILE A 14 -44.53 -26.13 -5.88
C ILE A 14 -43.22 -26.89 -5.71
N LEU A 15 -43.17 -28.15 -6.15
CA LEU A 15 -41.99 -28.99 -6.03
C LEU A 15 -40.80 -28.43 -6.83
N LEU A 16 -41.04 -27.92 -8.04
CA LEU A 16 -40.04 -27.25 -8.86
C LEU A 16 -39.49 -25.98 -8.17
N LEU A 17 -40.38 -25.18 -7.56
CA LEU A 17 -40.01 -23.96 -6.85
C LEU A 17 -39.15 -24.29 -5.62
N PHE A 18 -39.51 -25.32 -4.85
CA PHE A 18 -38.71 -25.82 -3.74
C PHE A 18 -37.34 -26.32 -4.19
N LEU A 19 -37.25 -26.99 -5.34
CA LEU A 19 -36.00 -27.51 -5.88
C LEU A 19 -35.07 -26.38 -6.34
N LEU A 20 -35.62 -25.34 -6.98
CA LEU A 20 -34.90 -24.12 -7.35
C LEU A 20 -34.42 -23.34 -6.12
N ALA A 21 -35.29 -23.13 -5.14
CA ALA A 21 -34.95 -22.44 -3.90
C ALA A 21 -33.89 -23.22 -3.09
N GLY A 22 -34.00 -24.55 -3.03
CA GLY A 22 -33.02 -25.42 -2.39
C GLY A 22 -31.66 -25.37 -3.07
N ALA A 23 -31.62 -25.45 -4.41
CA ALA A 23 -30.38 -25.34 -5.17
C ALA A 23 -29.70 -23.97 -5.00
N ALA A 24 -30.49 -22.88 -5.04
CA ALA A 24 -29.98 -21.53 -4.81
C ALA A 24 -29.46 -21.35 -3.38
N GLY A 25 -30.17 -21.90 -2.39
CA GLY A 25 -29.76 -21.88 -0.99
C GLY A 25 -28.44 -22.63 -0.75
N VAL A 26 -28.31 -23.85 -1.29
CA VAL A 26 -27.07 -24.64 -1.21
C VAL A 26 -25.92 -23.92 -1.92
N TYR A 27 -26.16 -23.34 -3.10
CA TYR A 27 -25.16 -22.58 -3.85
C TYR A 27 -24.65 -21.35 -3.07
N LEU A 28 -25.56 -20.58 -2.45
CA LEU A 28 -25.22 -19.45 -1.60
C LEU A 28 -24.43 -19.88 -0.36
N LEU A 29 -24.84 -20.97 0.31
CA LEU A 29 -24.12 -21.52 1.46
C LEU A 29 -22.69 -21.94 1.10
N VAL A 30 -22.49 -22.64 -0.01
CA VAL A 30 -21.15 -23.06 -0.47
C VAL A 30 -20.29 -21.85 -0.84
N LYS A 31 -20.87 -20.85 -1.50
CA LYS A 31 -20.14 -19.65 -1.95
C LYS A 31 -19.75 -18.73 -0.79
N VAL A 32 -20.64 -18.54 0.19
CA VAL A 32 -20.37 -17.75 1.40
C VAL A 32 -19.45 -18.52 2.35
N GLY A 33 -19.65 -19.84 2.50
CA GLY A 33 -18.80 -20.73 3.28
C GLY A 33 -17.34 -20.70 2.81
N LYS A 34 -17.08 -20.69 1.49
CA LYS A 34 -15.72 -20.54 0.92
C LYS A 34 -15.05 -19.21 1.27
N LYS A 35 -15.81 -18.12 1.41
CA LYS A 35 -15.27 -16.80 1.78
C LYS A 35 -15.05 -16.68 3.30
N ALA A 36 -15.96 -17.21 4.10
CA ALA A 36 -15.88 -17.20 5.56
C ALA A 36 -14.75 -18.10 6.10
N THR A 37 -14.58 -19.28 5.53
CA THR A 37 -13.48 -20.21 5.89
C THR A 37 -12.10 -19.64 5.57
N LYS A 38 -11.93 -18.90 4.48
CA LYS A 38 -10.69 -18.17 4.18
C LYS A 38 -10.35 -17.10 5.23
N LYS A 39 -11.36 -16.44 5.82
CA LYS A 39 -11.19 -15.39 6.83
C LYS A 39 -10.94 -15.98 8.23
N ALA A 40 -11.66 -17.03 8.61
CA ALA A 40 -11.46 -17.73 9.89
C ALA A 40 -10.08 -18.41 9.97
N ARG A 41 -9.64 -19.10 8.91
CA ARG A 41 -8.29 -19.72 8.84
C ARG A 41 -7.16 -18.68 8.95
N LYS A 42 -7.41 -17.44 8.52
CA LYS A 42 -6.44 -16.32 8.60
C LYS A 42 -6.18 -15.84 10.04
N VAL A 43 -7.15 -15.98 10.94
CA VAL A 43 -7.05 -15.49 12.33
C VAL A 43 -6.47 -16.57 13.25
N THR A 44 -7.00 -17.80 13.22
CA THR A 44 -6.47 -18.92 14.03
C THR A 44 -5.08 -19.35 13.58
N GLY A 45 -4.78 -19.24 12.27
CA GLY A 45 -3.46 -19.55 11.72
C GLY A 45 -2.34 -18.63 12.21
N ARG A 46 -2.61 -17.35 12.52
CA ARG A 46 -1.58 -16.39 12.97
C ARG A 46 -1.02 -16.72 14.35
N VAL A 47 -1.88 -17.09 15.29
CA VAL A 47 -1.47 -17.45 16.65
C VAL A 47 -0.70 -18.77 16.64
N ALA A 48 -1.20 -19.77 15.89
CA ALA A 48 -0.52 -21.04 15.72
C ALA A 48 0.84 -20.91 15.00
N SER A 49 0.95 -20.05 13.99
CA SER A 49 2.23 -19.79 13.30
C SER A 49 3.25 -19.08 14.19
N HIS A 50 2.80 -18.16 15.06
CA HIS A 50 3.71 -17.45 15.96
C HIS A 50 4.27 -18.36 17.06
N MET A 51 3.44 -19.27 17.58
CA MET A 51 3.91 -20.32 18.51
C MET A 51 4.79 -21.36 17.80
N ALA A 52 4.44 -21.76 16.58
CA ALA A 52 5.26 -22.69 15.79
C ALA A 52 6.61 -22.08 15.38
N ALA A 53 6.68 -20.77 15.16
CA ALA A 53 7.94 -20.05 14.91
C ALA A 53 8.88 -20.01 16.13
N MET A 54 8.37 -20.22 17.35
CA MET A 54 9.20 -20.38 18.55
C MET A 54 9.76 -21.80 18.70
N SER A 55 9.28 -22.78 17.92
CA SER A 55 9.79 -24.15 17.94
C SER A 55 11.24 -24.20 17.40
N PRO A 56 12.16 -24.92 18.07
CA PRO A 56 13.51 -25.13 17.54
C PRO A 56 13.49 -26.09 16.33
N GLY A 57 14.43 -25.92 15.40
CA GLY A 57 14.61 -26.79 14.22
C GLY A 57 14.03 -26.23 12.91
N ASP A 58 14.17 -26.99 11.83
CA ASP A 58 13.85 -26.55 10.46
C ASP A 58 12.37 -26.18 10.25
N ALA A 59 11.47 -26.82 11.00
CA ALA A 59 10.04 -26.50 11.01
C ALA A 59 9.79 -25.08 11.54
N GLY A 60 10.45 -24.70 12.63
CA GLY A 60 10.34 -23.36 13.22
C GLY A 60 10.99 -22.29 12.35
N GLU A 61 12.13 -22.59 11.72
CA GLU A 61 12.77 -21.69 10.76
C GLU A 61 11.84 -21.39 9.56
N SER A 62 11.19 -22.42 9.04
CA SER A 62 10.22 -22.27 7.94
C SER A 62 9.03 -21.39 8.33
N GLU A 63 8.51 -21.55 9.54
CA GLU A 63 7.42 -20.67 10.04
C GLU A 63 7.88 -19.22 10.25
N ARG A 64 9.13 -18.99 10.69
CA ARG A 64 9.70 -17.63 10.78
C ARG A 64 9.80 -16.98 9.41
N MET A 65 10.33 -17.68 8.41
CA MET A 65 10.39 -17.20 7.03
C MET A 65 9.00 -16.87 6.48
N ARG A 66 7.99 -17.69 6.79
CA ARG A 66 6.61 -17.40 6.40
C ARG A 66 6.06 -16.12 7.01
N LEU A 67 6.31 -15.90 8.29
CA LEU A 67 5.89 -14.68 8.98
C LEU A 67 6.60 -13.44 8.42
N ASP A 68 7.90 -13.55 8.18
CA ASP A 68 8.72 -12.48 7.63
C ASP A 68 8.27 -12.10 6.21
N LEU A 69 8.11 -13.09 5.33
CA LEU A 69 7.63 -12.88 3.96
C LEU A 69 6.25 -12.19 3.93
N ARG A 70 5.31 -12.64 4.76
CA ARG A 70 3.97 -12.03 4.85
C ARG A 70 4.05 -10.59 5.35
N ARG A 71 4.94 -10.31 6.31
CA ARG A 71 5.17 -8.97 6.84
C ARG A 71 5.74 -8.06 5.76
N GLU A 72 6.82 -8.48 5.09
CA GLU A 72 7.48 -7.70 4.04
C GLU A 72 6.54 -7.35 2.91
N VAL A 73 5.79 -8.31 2.36
CA VAL A 73 4.80 -8.06 1.30
C VAL A 73 3.68 -7.13 1.79
N SER A 74 3.22 -7.28 3.03
CA SER A 74 2.18 -6.40 3.58
C SER A 74 2.67 -4.97 3.75
N LEU A 75 3.92 -4.78 4.22
CA LEU A 75 4.52 -3.47 4.37
C LEU A 75 4.73 -2.79 3.01
N THR A 76 5.20 -3.54 2.01
CA THR A 76 5.38 -3.03 0.66
C THR A 76 4.04 -2.64 0.01
N ARG A 77 3.00 -3.47 0.14
CA ARG A 77 1.65 -3.11 -0.33
C ARG A 77 1.13 -1.83 0.34
N GLN A 78 1.29 -1.73 1.66
CA GLN A 78 0.85 -0.54 2.38
C GLN A 78 1.61 0.72 1.94
N ALA A 79 2.92 0.63 1.67
CA ALA A 79 3.71 1.75 1.18
C ALA A 79 3.26 2.21 -0.20
N VAL A 80 2.99 1.27 -1.11
CA VAL A 80 2.48 1.55 -2.46
C VAL A 80 1.08 2.16 -2.40
N ASP A 81 0.19 1.58 -1.59
CA ASP A 81 -1.18 2.11 -1.40
C ASP A 81 -1.16 3.53 -0.81
N GLN A 82 -0.19 3.83 0.06
CA GLN A 82 0.00 5.18 0.59
C GLN A 82 0.45 6.15 -0.50
N ALA A 83 1.47 5.80 -1.27
CA ALA A 83 1.94 6.63 -2.38
C ALA A 83 0.85 6.88 -3.44
N LEU A 84 -0.01 5.89 -3.72
CA LEU A 84 -1.18 6.09 -4.59
C LEU A 84 -2.19 7.08 -4.01
N ARG A 85 -2.46 7.01 -2.69
CA ARG A 85 -3.35 7.97 -2.00
C ARG A 85 -2.78 9.39 -2.00
N ASP A 86 -1.46 9.50 -1.94
CA ASP A 86 -0.73 10.77 -2.00
C ASP A 86 -0.63 11.31 -3.44
N GLY A 87 -1.20 10.61 -4.43
CA GLY A 87 -1.33 11.07 -5.81
C GLY A 87 -0.10 10.81 -6.67
N TRP A 88 0.82 9.95 -6.26
CA TRP A 88 2.06 9.71 -7.00
C TRP A 88 1.80 8.89 -8.28
N GLY A 89 2.52 9.24 -9.34
CA GLY A 89 2.49 8.53 -10.63
C GLY A 89 3.31 7.25 -10.58
N LEU A 90 2.77 6.17 -9.98
CA LEU A 90 3.51 4.93 -9.77
C LEU A 90 3.58 3.98 -10.98
N GLY A 91 2.92 4.31 -12.10
CA GLY A 91 2.87 3.47 -13.29
C GLY A 91 2.41 2.03 -12.99
N ASP A 92 3.20 1.04 -13.43
CA ASP A 92 2.90 -0.39 -13.28
C ASP A 92 3.33 -0.98 -11.93
N LEU A 93 3.91 -0.18 -11.03
CA LEU A 93 4.40 -0.65 -9.74
C LEU A 93 3.33 -1.38 -8.89
N PRO A 94 2.07 -0.93 -8.82
CA PRO A 94 1.03 -1.64 -8.07
C PRO A 94 0.75 -3.05 -8.63
N GLN A 95 0.82 -3.21 -9.96
CA GLN A 95 0.66 -4.52 -10.60
C GLN A 95 1.84 -5.43 -10.28
N LEU A 96 3.08 -4.92 -10.38
CA LEU A 96 4.28 -5.67 -10.04
C LEU A 96 4.25 -6.15 -8.58
N VAL A 97 3.79 -5.31 -7.65
CA VAL A 97 3.65 -5.66 -6.23
C VAL A 97 2.56 -6.71 -6.01
N ALA A 98 1.50 -6.72 -6.83
CA ALA A 98 0.51 -7.78 -6.82
C ALA A 98 1.10 -9.13 -7.28
N GLU A 99 1.91 -9.13 -8.33
CA GLU A 99 2.63 -10.30 -8.84
C GLU A 99 3.64 -10.86 -7.83
N ILE A 100 4.45 -9.99 -7.21
CA ILE A 100 5.33 -10.35 -6.09
C ILE A 100 4.53 -11.00 -4.97
N GLY A 101 3.35 -10.45 -4.67
CA GLY A 101 2.46 -11.02 -3.67
C GLY A 101 1.94 -12.41 -4.03
N ALA A 102 1.66 -12.69 -5.31
CA ALA A 102 1.27 -14.03 -5.76
C ALA A 102 2.42 -15.03 -5.63
N HIS A 103 3.65 -14.62 -5.99
CA HIS A 103 4.85 -15.45 -5.80
C HIS A 103 5.15 -15.71 -4.32
N ALA A 104 4.92 -14.71 -3.46
CA ALA A 104 5.07 -14.86 -2.03
C ALA A 104 4.02 -15.82 -1.42
N GLU A 105 2.78 -15.80 -1.91
CA GLU A 105 1.75 -16.78 -1.51
C GLU A 105 2.12 -18.21 -1.93
N GLN A 106 2.69 -18.38 -3.12
CA GLN A 106 3.21 -19.68 -3.56
C GLN A 106 4.35 -20.17 -2.67
N LEU A 107 5.33 -19.31 -2.36
CA LEU A 107 6.45 -19.65 -1.49
C LEU A 107 6.01 -19.94 -0.05
N ASP A 108 5.05 -19.18 0.49
CA ASP A 108 4.45 -19.45 1.81
C ASP A 108 3.80 -20.84 1.86
N GLY A 109 3.15 -21.26 0.77
CA GLY A 109 2.59 -22.61 0.64
C GLY A 109 3.67 -23.69 0.64
N GLN A 110 4.77 -23.48 -0.09
CA GLN A 110 5.90 -24.41 -0.13
C GLN A 110 6.58 -24.54 1.24
N LEU A 111 6.83 -23.42 1.92
CA LEU A 111 7.37 -23.40 3.28
C LEU A 111 6.44 -24.09 4.29
N ALA A 112 5.11 -23.95 4.12
CA ALA A 112 4.13 -24.62 4.97
C ALA A 112 4.19 -26.15 4.80
N LEU A 113 4.28 -26.63 3.57
CA LEU A 113 4.42 -28.06 3.27
C LEU A 113 5.74 -28.61 3.80
N TYR A 114 6.84 -27.88 3.63
CA TYR A 114 8.14 -28.26 4.18
C TYR A 114 8.10 -28.34 5.71
N ALA A 115 7.52 -27.34 6.39
CA ALA A 115 7.37 -27.33 7.84
C ALA A 115 6.48 -28.47 8.37
N GLN A 116 5.51 -28.93 7.58
CA GLN A 116 4.70 -30.10 7.93
C GLN A 116 5.50 -31.40 7.76
N HIS A 117 6.27 -31.51 6.67
CA HIS A 117 7.08 -32.69 6.40
C HIS A 117 8.17 -32.87 7.47
N SER A 118 8.88 -31.81 7.83
CA SER A 118 9.95 -31.84 8.84
C SER A 118 9.46 -32.15 10.26
N ARG A 119 8.16 -31.96 10.56
CA ARG A 119 7.57 -32.42 11.84
C ARG A 119 7.26 -33.91 11.87
N THR A 120 7.04 -34.51 10.71
CA THR A 120 6.53 -35.89 10.60
C THR A 120 7.65 -36.87 10.25
N SER A 121 8.69 -36.39 9.58
CA SER A 121 9.85 -37.16 9.13
C SER A 121 11.11 -36.70 9.84
N ALA A 122 11.94 -37.63 10.29
CA ALA A 122 13.29 -37.35 10.79
C ALA A 122 14.28 -37.03 9.65
N TYR A 123 13.90 -37.29 8.39
CA TYR A 123 14.70 -36.93 7.23
C TYR A 123 14.50 -35.46 6.88
N VAL A 124 15.60 -34.71 6.83
CA VAL A 124 15.62 -33.29 6.46
C VAL A 124 16.24 -33.15 5.08
N ASP A 125 15.46 -32.67 4.12
CA ASP A 125 15.96 -32.31 2.79
C ASP A 125 16.52 -30.88 2.79
N HIS A 126 17.81 -30.77 3.12
CA HIS A 126 18.50 -29.47 3.15
C HIS A 126 18.61 -28.81 1.78
N ALA A 127 18.57 -29.57 0.68
CA ALA A 127 18.71 -29.00 -0.66
C ALA A 127 17.45 -28.23 -1.07
N SER A 128 16.26 -28.79 -0.81
CA SER A 128 15.01 -28.04 -1.04
C SER A 128 14.90 -26.83 -0.12
N MET A 129 15.27 -26.98 1.16
CA MET A 129 15.27 -25.86 2.11
C MET A 129 16.17 -24.71 1.64
N ASN A 130 17.36 -25.00 1.10
CA ASN A 130 18.26 -23.95 0.63
C ASN A 130 17.68 -23.18 -0.56
N ARG A 131 16.98 -23.87 -1.48
CA ARG A 131 16.27 -23.20 -2.59
C ARG A 131 15.14 -22.31 -2.08
N LEU A 132 14.39 -22.76 -1.08
CA LEU A 132 13.34 -21.95 -0.44
C LEU A 132 13.92 -20.70 0.23
N ARG A 133 15.07 -20.82 0.90
CA ARG A 133 15.79 -19.66 1.48
C ARG A 133 16.24 -18.67 0.41
N GLU A 134 16.77 -19.15 -0.70
CA GLU A 134 17.19 -18.28 -1.80
C GLU A 134 16.00 -17.53 -2.43
N HIS A 135 14.88 -18.22 -2.65
CA HIS A 135 13.65 -17.60 -3.15
C HIS A 135 13.08 -16.59 -2.15
N HIS A 136 13.11 -16.91 -0.86
CA HIS A 136 12.71 -16.01 0.21
C HIS A 136 13.56 -14.74 0.20
N ALA A 137 14.89 -14.87 0.18
CA ALA A 137 15.82 -13.75 0.15
C ALA A 137 15.63 -12.86 -1.08
N LYS A 138 15.38 -13.44 -2.27
CA LYS A 138 15.08 -12.68 -3.48
C LYS A 138 13.81 -11.83 -3.31
N LEU A 139 12.72 -12.44 -2.86
CA LEU A 139 11.44 -11.73 -2.68
C LEU A 139 11.51 -10.64 -1.61
N THR A 140 12.14 -10.91 -0.46
CA THR A 140 12.26 -9.90 0.61
C THR A 140 13.19 -8.77 0.21
N THR A 141 14.27 -9.05 -0.51
CA THR A 141 15.16 -8.01 -1.07
C THR A 141 14.42 -7.15 -2.10
N SER A 142 13.62 -7.74 -2.98
CA SER A 142 12.78 -6.99 -3.91
C SER A 142 11.77 -6.10 -3.17
N CYS A 143 11.12 -6.61 -2.11
CA CYS A 143 10.20 -5.83 -1.28
C CYS A 143 10.89 -4.66 -0.59
N ALA A 144 12.08 -4.88 -0.02
CA ALA A 144 12.88 -3.86 0.63
C ALA A 144 13.34 -2.77 -0.36
N ARG A 145 13.77 -3.18 -1.56
CA ARG A 145 14.17 -2.26 -2.63
C ARG A 145 13.03 -1.35 -3.06
N ILE A 146 11.84 -1.91 -3.31
CA ILE A 146 10.65 -1.11 -3.66
C ILE A 146 10.35 -0.08 -2.56
N ARG A 147 10.42 -0.47 -1.29
CA ARG A 147 10.18 0.46 -0.17
C ARG A 147 11.24 1.55 -0.08
N ALA A 148 12.51 1.21 -0.33
CA ALA A 148 13.59 2.19 -0.36
C ALA A 148 13.41 3.18 -1.51
N ASP A 149 13.06 2.70 -2.71
CA ASP A 149 12.82 3.53 -3.89
C ASP A 149 11.65 4.51 -3.64
N LEU A 150 10.55 4.03 -3.05
CA LEU A 150 9.42 4.88 -2.66
C LEU A 150 9.81 5.93 -1.60
N LEU A 151 10.63 5.55 -0.62
CA LEU A 151 11.10 6.49 0.40
C LEU A 151 12.01 7.57 -0.20
N SER A 152 12.89 7.19 -1.13
CA SER A 152 13.75 8.14 -1.84
C SER A 152 12.92 9.12 -2.68
N ASP A 153 11.88 8.65 -3.36
CA ASP A 153 10.97 9.51 -4.13
C ASP A 153 10.19 10.48 -3.21
N GLN A 154 9.77 10.00 -2.03
CA GLN A 154 9.18 10.86 -0.99
C GLN A 154 10.10 12.03 -0.63
N MET A 155 11.37 11.72 -0.33
CA MET A 155 12.33 12.71 0.09
C MET A 155 12.61 13.72 -1.01
N ALA A 156 12.68 13.28 -2.27
CA ALA A 156 12.83 14.16 -3.42
C ALA A 156 11.63 15.12 -3.55
N HIS A 157 10.40 14.60 -3.47
CA HIS A 157 9.19 15.42 -3.51
C HIS A 157 9.13 16.46 -2.38
N SER A 158 9.47 16.05 -1.14
CA SER A 158 9.53 16.96 0.01
C SER A 158 10.61 18.02 -0.15
N ALA A 159 11.79 17.66 -0.66
CA ALA A 159 12.90 18.59 -0.86
C ALA A 159 12.54 19.69 -1.89
N THR A 160 11.91 19.31 -3.01
CA THR A 160 11.44 20.28 -4.02
C THR A 160 10.38 21.23 -3.45
N GLY A 161 9.43 20.73 -2.64
CA GLY A 161 8.43 21.59 -2.00
C GLY A 161 9.03 22.59 -1.00
N ILE A 162 10.07 22.19 -0.27
CA ILE A 162 10.78 23.09 0.65
C ILE A 162 11.54 24.18 -0.11
N ASP A 163 12.21 23.82 -1.20
CA ASP A 163 12.96 24.77 -2.04
C ASP A 163 12.02 25.82 -2.66
N ASP A 164 10.84 25.41 -3.14
CA ASP A 164 9.82 26.33 -3.64
C ASP A 164 9.35 27.31 -2.55
N ILE A 165 9.04 26.81 -1.35
CA ILE A 165 8.63 27.66 -0.21
C ILE A 165 9.77 28.59 0.22
N GLN A 166 11.03 28.13 0.26
CA GLN A 166 12.19 28.96 0.56
C GLN A 166 12.36 30.05 -0.48
N SER A 167 12.29 29.72 -1.78
CA SER A 167 12.43 30.70 -2.86
C SER A 167 11.38 31.81 -2.77
N ARG A 168 10.12 31.45 -2.45
CA ARG A 168 9.04 32.41 -2.24
C ARG A 168 9.26 33.25 -0.99
N THR A 169 9.72 32.62 0.10
CA THR A 169 10.01 33.33 1.36
C THR A 169 11.15 34.33 1.16
N ASP A 170 12.21 33.95 0.45
CA ASP A 170 13.33 34.84 0.13
C ASP A 170 12.89 36.01 -0.74
N LEU A 171 12.02 35.77 -1.72
CA LEU A 171 11.41 36.82 -2.53
C LEU A 171 10.56 37.78 -1.68
N GLU A 172 9.75 37.26 -0.75
CA GLU A 172 8.95 38.07 0.17
C GLU A 172 9.80 38.87 1.17
N ILE A 173 10.93 38.32 1.61
CA ILE A 173 11.90 39.02 2.47
C ILE A 173 12.61 40.13 1.68
N GLU A 174 13.06 39.85 0.46
CA GLU A 174 13.74 40.85 -0.38
C GLU A 174 12.79 41.99 -0.77
N ALA A 175 11.54 41.68 -1.12
CA ALA A 175 10.50 42.68 -1.39
C ALA A 175 10.24 43.61 -0.19
N ARG A 176 10.40 43.10 1.04
CA ARG A 176 10.28 43.92 2.27
C ARG A 176 11.55 44.71 2.58
N ARG A 177 12.72 44.27 2.13
CA ARG A 177 13.99 45.00 2.31
C ARG A 177 14.16 46.16 1.34
N HIS A 178 13.55 46.07 0.15
CA HIS A 178 13.72 47.05 -0.93
C HIS A 178 12.59 48.09 -1.04
N ALA A 179 11.69 48.17 -0.05
CA ALA A 179 10.79 49.30 0.01
C ALA A 179 11.63 50.58 0.26
N PRO A 180 11.59 51.60 -0.63
CA PRO A 180 12.23 52.88 -0.36
C PRO A 180 11.76 53.36 1.01
N ASP A 181 12.66 53.85 1.87
CA ASP A 181 12.24 54.49 3.10
C ASP A 181 11.32 55.66 2.70
N PRO A 182 10.06 55.70 3.18
CA PRO A 182 9.15 56.79 2.85
C PRO A 182 9.74 58.18 3.20
N LEU A 183 10.72 58.24 4.12
CA LEU A 183 11.46 59.46 4.43
C LEU A 183 12.43 59.87 3.31
N ASP A 184 13.10 58.91 2.66
CA ASP A 184 13.99 59.18 1.53
C ASP A 184 13.21 59.71 0.31
N GLU A 185 11.99 59.21 0.08
CA GLU A 185 11.10 59.74 -0.97
C GLU A 185 10.67 61.19 -0.69
N ILE A 186 10.41 61.52 0.58
CA ILE A 186 10.03 62.88 0.98
C ILE A 186 11.22 63.84 0.82
N ASP A 187 12.42 63.42 1.22
CA ASP A 187 13.64 64.22 1.07
C ASP A 187 14.01 64.46 -0.41
N GLU A 188 13.85 63.44 -1.26
CA GLU A 188 14.04 63.55 -2.70
C GLU A 188 13.03 64.53 -3.34
N LEU A 189 11.76 64.47 -2.92
CA LEU A 189 10.71 65.40 -3.36
C LEU A 189 11.00 66.83 -2.90
N TYR A 190 11.43 67.01 -1.64
CA TYR A 190 11.76 68.32 -1.08
C TYR A 190 12.94 68.95 -1.83
N ARG A 191 14.02 68.18 -2.03
CA ARG A 191 15.21 68.61 -2.80
C ARG A 191 14.84 69.00 -4.23
N ARG A 192 13.98 68.23 -4.90
CA ARG A 192 13.48 68.54 -6.25
C ARG A 192 12.70 69.85 -6.29
N THR A 193 11.86 70.12 -5.29
CA THR A 193 11.11 71.38 -5.21
C THR A 193 11.98 72.60 -4.91
N GLU A 194 13.02 72.47 -4.08
CA GLU A 194 13.98 73.56 -3.81
C GLU A 194 14.77 73.95 -5.05
N ILE A 195 15.31 72.97 -5.78
CA ILE A 195 16.05 73.20 -7.04
C ILE A 195 15.15 73.91 -8.06
N HIS A 196 13.88 73.51 -8.15
CA HIS A 196 12.95 74.12 -9.09
C HIS A 196 12.58 75.55 -8.72
N ARG A 197 12.61 75.90 -7.42
CA ARG A 197 12.38 77.25 -6.91
C ARG A 197 13.59 78.15 -7.15
N SER A 198 14.81 77.67 -6.89
CA SER A 198 16.04 78.46 -7.12
C SER A 198 16.22 78.79 -8.60
N HIS A 199 15.87 77.88 -9.51
CA HIS A 199 15.97 78.13 -10.96
C HIS A 199 14.95 79.17 -11.46
N ARG A 200 13.84 79.38 -10.73
CA ARG A 200 12.81 80.37 -11.09
C ARG A 200 13.20 81.80 -10.69
N ASP A 201 14.04 81.94 -9.67
CA ASP A 201 14.48 83.24 -9.14
C ASP A 201 15.69 83.82 -9.91
N ASP A 202 16.43 83.01 -10.68
CA ASP A 202 17.54 83.44 -11.57
C ASP A 202 17.08 84.10 -12.90
N HIS A 203 15.78 84.22 -13.12
CA HIS A 203 15.20 84.79 -14.35
C HIS A 203 14.39 86.09 -14.12
N ARG A 204 14.69 86.83 -13.05
CA ARG A 204 14.12 88.16 -12.77
C ARG A 204 15.19 89.22 -12.59
#